data_AF-A0A534DYK6-F1
#
_entry.id   AF-A0A534DYK6-F1
#
_cell.length_a   1.000
_cell.length_b   1.000
_cell.length_c   1.000
_cell.angle_alpha   90.00
_cell.angle_beta   90.00
_cell.angle_gamma   90.00
#
_symmetry.space_group_name_H-M   'P 1'
#
loop_
_entity.id
_entity.type
_entity.pdbx_description
1 polymer ?
#
loop_
_entity_poly.entity_id
_entity_poly.type
_entity_poly.pdbx_seq_one_letter_code
_entity_poly.pdbx_strand_id
1 'polypeptide(L)'
;MARITVEDCLNNVDNLFQLVLLAAQRARRLANGAEPTVPLENDKPTVVALREIAAGNVTVEMLSEPEPTPETPAPDADNQSTFRAPQFGLGD
;
A
#
# COMPACT_ATOMS: atom_id res chain seq x y z
N MET A 1 6.73 -3.17 16.27
CA MET A 1 7.59 -3.90 15.31
C MET A 1 7.58 -5.36 15.71
N ALA A 2 6.64 -6.11 15.15
CA ALA A 2 6.58 -7.55 15.34
C ALA A 2 7.86 -8.20 14.82
N ARG A 3 8.35 -9.19 15.57
CA ARG A 3 9.42 -10.09 15.13
C ARG A 3 8.76 -11.19 14.30
N ILE A 4 9.03 -11.22 13.00
CA ILE A 4 8.62 -12.30 12.10
C ILE A 4 9.86 -12.83 11.38
N THR A 5 9.92 -14.14 11.16
CA THR A 5 11.03 -14.76 10.44
C THR A 5 10.57 -15.33 9.11
N VAL A 6 11.54 -15.64 8.25
CA VAL A 6 11.25 -16.16 6.90
C VAL A 6 10.68 -17.58 6.99
N GLU A 7 11.15 -18.35 7.98
CA GLU A 7 10.71 -19.71 8.26
C GLU A 7 9.20 -19.78 8.55
N ASP A 8 8.65 -18.78 9.26
CA ASP A 8 7.22 -18.68 9.53
C ASP A 8 6.40 -18.58 8.24
N CYS A 9 6.93 -17.87 7.24
CA CYS A 9 6.27 -17.64 5.95
C CYS A 9 6.40 -18.84 5.01
N LEU A 10 7.52 -19.59 5.09
CA LEU A 10 7.79 -20.75 4.24
C LEU A 10 6.87 -21.94 4.52
N ASN A 11 6.19 -21.97 5.67
CA ASN A 11 5.16 -22.98 5.94
C ASN A 11 3.96 -22.88 4.98
N ASN A 12 3.73 -21.71 4.37
CA ASN A 12 2.59 -21.44 3.50
C ASN A 12 3.01 -21.14 2.04
N VAL A 13 4.29 -20.89 1.78
CA VAL A 13 4.83 -20.59 0.45
C VAL A 13 6.16 -21.30 0.26
N ASP A 14 6.21 -22.26 -0.66
CA ASP A 14 7.37 -23.14 -0.85
C ASP A 14 8.58 -22.43 -1.52
N ASN A 15 8.38 -21.26 -2.13
CA ASN A 15 9.40 -20.56 -2.90
C ASN A 15 9.67 -19.15 -2.36
N LEU A 16 10.93 -18.89 -1.99
CA LEU A 16 11.39 -17.60 -1.47
C LEU A 16 11.17 -16.43 -2.44
N PHE A 17 11.36 -16.61 -3.74
CA PHE A 17 11.12 -15.55 -4.71
C PHE A 17 9.64 -15.22 -4.83
N GLN A 18 8.77 -16.25 -4.78
CA GLN A 18 7.32 -16.05 -4.76
C GLN A 18 6.88 -15.37 -3.47
N LEU A 19 7.45 -15.74 -2.32
CA LEU A 19 7.21 -15.07 -1.04
C LEU A 19 7.52 -13.58 -1.13
N VAL A 20 8.68 -13.21 -1.70
CA VAL A 20 9.08 -11.80 -1.85
C VAL A 20 8.10 -11.05 -2.76
N LEU A 21 7.70 -11.64 -3.89
CA LEU A 21 6.74 -11.02 -4.81
C LEU A 21 5.36 -10.86 -4.16
N LEU A 22 4.86 -11.89 -3.48
CA LEU A 22 3.58 -11.88 -2.79
C LEU A 22 3.55 -10.84 -1.67
N ALA A 23 4.59 -10.81 -0.84
CA ALA A 23 4.71 -9.83 0.23
C ALA A 23 4.78 -8.40 -0.30
N ALA A 24 5.54 -8.16 -1.38
CA ALA A 24 5.64 -6.84 -2.01
C ALA A 24 4.30 -6.37 -2.57
N GLN A 25 3.59 -7.24 -3.30
CA GLN A 25 2.29 -6.93 -3.87
C GLN A 25 1.25 -6.66 -2.77
N ARG A 26 1.17 -7.54 -1.76
CA ARG A 26 0.25 -7.36 -0.63
C ARG A 26 0.55 -6.08 0.14
N ALA A 27 1.82 -5.79 0.42
CA ALA A 27 2.22 -4.57 1.13
C ALA A 27 1.81 -3.30 0.37
N ARG A 28 1.83 -3.32 -0.97
CA ARG A 28 1.35 -2.21 -1.80
C ARG A 28 -0.16 -2.03 -1.67
N ARG A 29 -0.94 -3.11 -1.69
CA ARG A 29 -2.39 -3.04 -1.46
C ARG A 29 -2.72 -2.46 -0.09
N LEU A 30 -2.01 -2.91 0.96
CA LEU A 30 -2.16 -2.36 2.32
C LEU A 30 -1.79 -0.87 2.37
N ALA A 31 -0.72 -0.45 1.68
CA ALA A 31 -0.35 0.96 1.58
C ALA A 31 -1.38 1.81 0.82
N ASN A 32 -2.12 1.21 -0.11
CA ASN A 32 -3.22 1.83 -0.85
C ASN A 32 -4.57 1.79 -0.09
N GLY A 33 -4.59 1.34 1.17
CA GLY A 33 -5.80 1.33 2.01
C GLY A 33 -6.61 0.02 1.97
N ALA A 34 -6.06 -1.07 1.43
CA ALA A 34 -6.70 -2.37 1.57
C ALA A 34 -6.79 -2.81 3.04
N GLU A 35 -7.88 -3.46 3.42
CA GLU A 35 -8.08 -3.92 4.79
C GLU A 35 -7.08 -5.04 5.16
N PRO A 36 -6.41 -4.93 6.32
CA PRO A 36 -5.55 -5.99 6.83
C PRO A 36 -6.40 -7.08 7.50
N THR A 37 -5.99 -8.33 7.29
CA THR A 37 -6.60 -9.53 7.90
C THR A 37 -6.03 -9.85 9.28
N VAL A 38 -4.96 -9.17 9.67
CA VAL A 38 -4.31 -9.27 11.00
C VAL A 38 -4.28 -7.90 11.68
N PRO A 39 -4.25 -7.85 13.02
CA PRO A 39 -4.20 -6.57 13.75
C PRO A 39 -2.99 -5.70 13.38
N LEU A 40 -3.24 -4.41 13.17
CA LEU A 40 -2.22 -3.40 12.94
C LEU A 40 -1.53 -3.03 14.26
N GLU A 41 -0.51 -3.79 14.66
CA GLU A 41 0.29 -3.51 15.87
C GLU A 41 1.34 -2.40 15.66
N ASN A 42 0.94 -1.30 14.99
CA ASN A 42 1.83 -0.22 14.53
C ASN A 42 2.99 -0.71 13.64
N ASP A 43 2.76 -1.79 12.91
CA ASP A 43 3.73 -2.38 12.00
C ASP A 43 3.65 -1.72 10.61
N LYS A 44 4.78 -1.70 9.89
CA LYS A 44 4.81 -1.25 8.50
C LYS A 44 3.99 -2.20 7.62
N PRO A 45 3.40 -1.74 6.50
CA PRO A 45 2.64 -2.59 5.58
C PRO A 45 3.36 -3.86 5.13
N THR A 46 4.68 -3.81 4.98
CA THR A 46 5.51 -4.97 4.64
C THR A 46 5.54 -6.03 5.73
N VAL A 47 5.60 -5.63 7.00
CA VAL A 47 5.60 -6.55 8.14
C VAL A 47 4.20 -7.15 8.33
N VAL A 48 3.15 -6.33 8.14
CA VAL A 48 1.77 -6.80 8.16
C VAL A 48 1.55 -7.85 7.06
N ALA A 49 1.98 -7.59 5.83
CA ALA A 49 1.88 -8.56 4.73
C ALA A 49 2.56 -9.90 5.04
N LEU A 50 3.78 -9.87 5.61
CA LEU A 50 4.47 -11.10 6.02
C LEU A 50 3.72 -11.86 7.13
N ARG A 51 3.10 -11.16 8.08
CA ARG A 51 2.26 -11.78 9.11
C ARG A 51 1.00 -12.42 8.54
N GLU A 52 0.38 -11.78 7.56
CA GLU A 52 -0.77 -12.35 6.86
C GLU A 52 -0.40 -13.60 6.07
N ILE A 53 0.78 -13.60 5.43
CA ILE A 53 1.32 -14.77 4.72
C ILE A 53 1.63 -15.90 5.71
N ALA A 54 2.28 -15.60 6.84
CA ALA A 54 2.55 -16.60 7.90
C ALA A 54 1.27 -17.15 8.55
N ALA A 55 0.20 -16.35 8.61
CA ALA A 55 -1.12 -16.79 9.07
C ALA A 55 -1.89 -17.62 8.03
N GLY A 56 -1.43 -17.66 6.77
CA GLY A 56 -2.10 -18.36 5.66
C GLY A 56 -3.29 -17.60 5.07
N ASN A 57 -3.49 -16.34 5.43
CA ASN A 57 -4.60 -15.51 4.94
C ASN A 57 -4.37 -14.97 3.52
N VAL A 58 -3.10 -14.91 3.10
CA VAL A 58 -2.68 -14.39 1.79
C VAL A 58 -1.90 -15.48 1.08
N THR A 59 -2.41 -15.90 -0.08
CA THR A 59 -1.84 -16.99 -0.89
C THR A 59 -1.38 -16.48 -2.25
N VAL A 60 -0.64 -17.32 -2.97
CA VAL A 60 -0.09 -17.02 -4.31
C VAL A 60 -1.17 -16.68 -5.35
N GLU A 61 -2.42 -17.11 -5.12
CA GLU A 61 -3.57 -16.76 -5.97
C GLU A 61 -3.78 -15.24 -6.06
N MET A 62 -3.42 -14.50 -5.00
CA MET A 62 -3.49 -13.03 -4.99
C MET A 62 -2.66 -12.38 -6.11
N LEU A 63 -1.57 -13.04 -6.54
CA LEU A 63 -0.71 -12.54 -7.62
C LEU A 63 -1.45 -12.44 -8.97
N SER A 64 -2.53 -13.21 -9.14
CA SER A 64 -3.32 -13.22 -10.37
C SER A 64 -4.33 -12.08 -10.46
N GLU A 65 -4.67 -11.46 -9.33
CA GLU A 65 -5.65 -10.38 -9.27
C GLU A 65 -5.01 -9.05 -9.70
N PRO A 66 -5.70 -8.25 -10.54
CA PRO A 66 -5.21 -6.94 -10.93
C PRO A 66 -5.07 -6.03 -9.70
N GLU A 67 -3.97 -5.29 -9.63
CA GLU A 67 -3.76 -4.30 -8.57
C GLU A 67 -4.89 -3.26 -8.59
N PRO A 68 -5.50 -2.91 -7.44
CA PRO A 68 -6.46 -1.82 -7.39
C PRO A 68 -5.76 -0.54 -7.88
N THR A 69 -6.34 0.10 -8.89
CA THR A 69 -5.86 1.40 -9.36
C THR A 69 -5.91 2.37 -8.19
N PRO A 70 -4.79 3.04 -7.84
CA PRO A 70 -4.82 4.04 -6.79
C PRO A 70 -5.81 5.12 -7.20
N GLU A 71 -6.86 5.31 -6.40
CA GLU A 71 -7.74 6.46 -6.52
C GLU A 71 -6.89 7.67 -6.13
N THR A 72 -6.29 8.34 -7.13
CA THR A 72 -5.74 9.67 -6.90
C THR A 72 -6.87 10.52 -6.33
N PRO A 73 -6.73 11.12 -5.12
CA PRO A 73 -7.69 12.10 -4.68
C PRO A 73 -7.76 13.14 -5.78
N ALA A 74 -8.96 13.34 -6.33
CA ALA A 74 -9.18 14.36 -7.35
C ALA A 74 -8.57 15.66 -6.79
N PRO A 75 -7.74 16.39 -7.58
CA PRO A 75 -7.25 17.66 -7.11
C PRO A 75 -8.48 18.52 -6.80
N ASP A 76 -8.66 18.88 -5.53
CA ASP A 76 -9.71 19.78 -5.09
C ASP A 76 -9.61 21.04 -5.96
N ALA A 77 -10.61 21.25 -6.81
CA ALA A 77 -10.60 22.29 -7.83
C ALA A 77 -10.68 23.72 -7.25
N ASP A 78 -10.72 23.87 -5.92
CA ASP A 78 -11.05 25.12 -5.24
C ASP A 78 -9.85 25.99 -4.82
N ASN A 79 -8.59 25.59 -5.07
CA ASN A 79 -7.44 26.43 -4.72
C ASN A 79 -6.91 27.34 -5.86
N GLN A 80 -7.77 27.71 -6.84
CA GLN A 80 -7.38 28.62 -7.92
C GLN A 80 -7.74 30.10 -7.67
N SER A 81 -8.41 30.44 -6.56
CA SER A 81 -8.93 31.81 -6.37
C SER A 81 -8.03 32.79 -5.61
N THR A 82 -6.86 32.39 -5.10
CA THR A 82 -6.04 33.29 -4.24
C THR A 82 -4.80 33.88 -4.93
N PHE A 83 -4.44 33.42 -6.13
CA PHE A 83 -3.31 33.99 -6.88
C PHE A 83 -3.78 34.97 -7.96
N ARG A 84 -4.57 35.99 -7.59
CA ARG A 84 -4.75 37.17 -8.44
C ARG A 84 -3.53 38.06 -8.25
N ALA A 85 -2.66 38.11 -9.25
CA ALA A 85 -1.60 39.11 -9.31
C ALA A 85 -2.20 40.52 -9.11
N PRO A 86 -1.60 41.39 -8.29
CA PRO A 86 -2.05 42.77 -8.17
C PRO A 86 -1.86 43.43 -9.53
N GLN A 87 -2.95 43.98 -10.05
CA GLN A 87 -2.97 44.68 -11.33
C GLN A 87 -2.17 45.96 -11.13
N PHE A 88 -0.88 45.94 -11.48
CA PHE A 88 -0.10 47.17 -11.55
C PHE A 88 -0.69 48.02 -12.68
N GLY A 89 -1.39 49.08 -12.29
CA GLY A 89 -2.09 49.99 -13.18
C GLY A 89 -1.12 50.64 -14.15
N LEU A 90 -1.31 50.34 -15.44
CA LEU A 90 -0.84 51.18 -16.53
C LEU A 90 -1.84 52.34 -16.64
N GLY A 91 -1.52 53.46 -16.01
CA GLY A 91 -2.10 54.77 -16.33
C GLY A 91 -1.20 55.47 -17.35
N ASP A 92 -1.83 56.18 -18.28
CA ASP A 92 -1.20 56.93 -19.39
C ASP A 92 -0.08 57.90 -18.98
#